data_AF-A0A7X6Q724-F1
#
_entry.id   AF-A0A7X6Q724-F1
#
_cell.length_a   1.000
_cell.length_b   1.000
_cell.length_c   1.000
_cell.angle_alpha   90.00
_cell.angle_beta   90.00
_cell.angle_gamma   90.00
#
_symmetry.space_group_name_H-M   'P 1'
#
loop_
_entity.id
_entity.type
_entity.pdbx_description
1 polymer ?
#
loop_
_entity_poly.entity_id
_entity_poly.type
_entity_poly.pdbx_seq_one_letter_code
_entity_poly.pdbx_strand_id
1 'polypeptide(L)' 'ADTSRGNRPGFSNAANPALGETLYEQFLSYAKSQHPVVECGEFGADMQVHLINDGPVTIPMTF' A
#
# COMPACT_ATOMS: atom_id res chain seq x y z
N ALA A 1 -1.31 9.44 5.24
CA ALA A 1 -0.54 10.65 5.60
C ALA A 1 -1.47 11.64 6.28
N ASP A 2 -0.97 12.42 7.24
CA ASP A 2 -1.71 13.55 7.78
C ASP A 2 -1.52 14.75 6.83
N THR A 3 -2.63 15.23 6.27
CA THR A 3 -2.68 16.37 5.34
C THR A 3 -3.49 17.54 5.91
N SER A 4 -3.81 17.49 7.22
CA SER A 4 -4.70 18.46 7.87
C SER A 4 -4.09 19.85 8.06
N ARG A 5 -2.76 20.02 7.93
CA ARG A 5 -2.06 21.28 8.21
C ARG A 5 -0.92 21.55 7.23
N GLY A 6 -0.86 22.79 6.74
CA GLY A 6 0.22 23.27 5.86
C GLY A 6 0.26 22.55 4.49
N ASN A 7 1.35 22.78 3.74
CA ASN A 7 1.52 22.20 2.40
C ASN A 7 2.43 20.96 2.37
N ARG A 8 2.96 20.53 3.53
CA ARG A 8 3.86 19.36 3.65
C ARG A 8 3.14 18.26 4.44
N PRO A 9 2.81 17.11 3.83
CA PRO A 9 2.15 16.02 4.53
C PRO A 9 3.05 15.41 5.61
N GLY A 10 2.44 15.02 6.73
CA GLY A 10 3.07 14.31 7.83
C GLY A 10 2.90 12.79 7.71
N PHE A 11 3.90 12.05 8.17
CA PHE A 11 3.93 10.57 8.12
C PHE A 11 4.17 9.92 9.48
N SER A 12 3.97 10.65 10.58
CA SER A 12 4.23 10.16 11.94
C SER A 12 3.43 8.91 12.34
N ASN A 13 2.29 8.66 11.68
CA ASN A 13 1.46 7.47 11.90
C ASN A 13 1.87 6.28 11.03
N ALA A 14 2.82 6.44 10.11
CA ALA A 14 3.33 5.33 9.32
C ALA A 14 4.25 4.46 10.17
N ALA A 15 4.23 3.14 9.94
CA ALA A 15 5.24 2.25 10.48
C ALA A 15 6.64 2.66 9.98
N ASN A 16 7.67 2.37 10.78
CA ASN A 16 9.04 2.51 10.29
C ASN A 16 9.31 1.55 9.11
N PRO A 17 10.31 1.81 8.25
CA PRO A 17 10.51 1.03 7.03
C PRO A 17 10.66 -0.48 7.26
N ALA A 18 11.45 -0.90 8.25
CA ALA A 18 11.69 -2.32 8.52
C ALA A 18 10.41 -3.06 8.98
N LEU A 19 9.62 -2.42 9.85
CA LEU A 19 8.32 -2.95 10.26
C LEU A 19 7.33 -2.93 9.08
N GLY A 20 7.33 -1.86 8.29
CA GLY A 20 6.49 -1.72 7.11
C GLY A 20 6.74 -2.81 6.07
N GLU A 21 8.00 -3.13 5.80
CA GLU A 21 8.41 -4.21 4.90
C GLU A 21 7.95 -5.56 5.42
N THR A 22 8.20 -5.85 6.70
CA THR A 22 7.76 -7.09 7.34
C THR A 22 6.25 -7.28 7.23
N LEU A 23 5.47 -6.24 7.52
CA LEU A 23 4.01 -6.30 7.44
C LEU A 23 3.52 -6.44 5.99
N TYR A 24 4.16 -5.76 5.03
CA TYR A 24 3.89 -5.89 3.61
C TYR A 24 4.09 -7.33 3.13
N GLU A 25 5.22 -7.95 3.46
CA GLU A 25 5.54 -9.33 3.09
C GLU A 25 4.55 -10.33 3.69
N GLN A 26 4.20 -10.16 4.96
CA GLN A 26 3.22 -11.00 5.64
C GLN A 26 1.83 -10.91 4.98
N PHE A 27 1.40 -9.69 4.66
CA PHE A 27 0.13 -9.46 3.97
C PHE A 27 0.14 -10.07 2.56
N LEU A 28 1.22 -9.88 1.81
CA LEU A 28 1.37 -10.44 0.47
C LEU A 28 1.35 -11.98 0.49
N SER A 29 2.06 -12.59 1.45
CA SER A 29 2.05 -14.03 1.66
C SER A 29 0.65 -14.55 1.98
N TYR A 30 -0.06 -13.87 2.88
CA TYR A 30 -1.44 -14.19 3.20
C TYR A 30 -2.34 -14.09 1.96
N ALA A 31 -2.29 -12.99 1.20
CA ALA A 31 -3.09 -12.83 -0.02
C ALA A 31 -2.82 -13.94 -1.05
N LYS A 32 -1.54 -14.29 -1.28
CA LYS A 32 -1.13 -15.41 -2.16
C LYS A 32 -1.65 -16.76 -1.70
N SER A 33 -1.85 -16.96 -0.39
CA SER A 33 -2.48 -18.17 0.14
C SER A 33 -3.99 -18.24 -0.11
N GLN A 34 -4.66 -17.09 -0.24
CA GLN A 34 -6.11 -17.01 -0.40
C GLN A 34 -6.56 -16.93 -1.87
N HIS A 35 -5.68 -16.48 -2.76
CA HIS A 35 -6.01 -16.22 -4.15
C HIS A 35 -4.98 -16.80 -5.12
N PRO A 36 -5.43 -17.38 -6.26
CA PRO A 36 -4.54 -18.07 -7.19
C PRO A 36 -3.55 -17.15 -7.93
N VAL A 37 -3.91 -15.88 -8.12
CA VAL A 37 -3.07 -14.90 -8.82
C VAL A 37 -3.01 -13.63 -7.98
N VAL A 38 -1.81 -13.31 -7.51
CA VAL A 38 -1.49 -12.08 -6.78
C VAL A 38 -0.14 -11.59 -7.27
N GLU A 39 -0.17 -10.59 -8.14
CA GLU A 39 1.01 -9.87 -8.61
C GLU A 39 1.43 -8.82 -7.58
N CYS A 40 2.72 -8.49 -7.54
CA CYS A 40 3.28 -7.53 -6.60
C CYS A 40 4.42 -6.72 -7.22
N GLY A 41 4.62 -5.50 -6.71
CA GLY A 41 5.80 -4.69 -6.98
C GLY A 41 6.93 -4.94 -5.97
N GLU A 42 7.82 -3.97 -5.85
CA GLU A 42 8.98 -3.99 -4.94
C GLU A 42 8.81 -2.96 -3.81
N PHE A 43 9.04 -3.38 -2.56
CA PHE A 43 8.90 -2.50 -1.41
C PHE A 43 9.99 -1.44 -1.39
N GLY A 44 9.62 -0.17 -1.19
CA GLY A 44 10.57 0.94 -1.10
C GLY A 44 11.19 1.40 -2.43
N ALA A 45 10.81 0.78 -3.56
CA ALA A 45 11.27 1.18 -4.89
C ALA A 45 10.44 2.37 -5.43
N ASP A 46 11.07 3.17 -6.29
CA ASP A 46 10.34 4.07 -7.17
C ASP A 46 9.59 3.24 -8.23
N MET A 47 8.28 3.43 -8.34
CA MET A 47 7.42 2.59 -9.18
C MET A 47 6.43 3.44 -9.98
N GLN A 48 6.23 3.03 -11.23
CA GLN A 48 5.19 3.58 -12.10
C GLN A 48 4.07 2.55 -12.26
N VAL A 49 2.98 2.74 -11.51
CA VAL A 49 1.83 1.83 -11.51
C VAL A 49 0.84 2.24 -12.60
N HIS A 50 0.73 1.40 -13.63
CA HIS A 50 -0.29 1.55 -14.66
C HIS A 50 -1.58 0.82 -14.26
N LEU A 51 -2.73 1.47 -14.39
CA LEU A 51 -4.03 0.83 -14.21
C LEU A 51 -5.10 1.41 -15.15
N ILE A 52 -6.10 0.59 -15.47
CA ILE A 52 -7.38 1.02 -16.06
C ILE A 52 -8.45 0.76 -15.00
N ASN A 53 -9.08 1.82 -14.49
CA ASN A 53 -10.10 1.73 -13.44
C ASN A 53 -11.51 1.66 -14.06
N ASP A 54 -11.93 0.47 -14.50
CA ASP A 54 -13.23 0.27 -15.15
C ASP A 54 -14.39 0.35 -14.14
N GLY A 55 -15.26 1.36 -14.32
CA GLY A 55 -16.06 2.03 -13.30
C GLY A 55 -16.03 3.56 -13.50
N PRO A 56 -15.35 4.37 -12.64
CA PRO A 56 -14.40 3.94 -11.62
C PRO A 56 -15.07 3.65 -10.27
N VAL A 57 -14.56 2.63 -9.58
CA VAL A 57 -14.96 2.30 -8.21
C VAL A 57 -13.72 2.38 -7.31
N THR A 58 -13.81 3.17 -6.24
CA THR A 58 -12.74 3.31 -5.25
C THR A 58 -13.33 3.08 -3.85
N ILE A 59 -12.79 2.11 -3.12
CA ILE A 59 -13.22 1.78 -1.76
C ILE A 59 -12.05 2.00 -0.81
N PRO A 60 -12.01 3.11 -0.05
CA PRO A 60 -11.00 3.29 0.99
C PRO A 60 -11.29 2.34 2.17
N MET A 61 -10.26 1.66 2.66
CA MET A 61 -10.34 0.78 3.82
C MET A 61 -9.41 1.28 4.93
N THR A 62 -9.87 1.19 6.17
CA THR A 62 -9.10 1.51 7.38
C THR A 62 -9.24 0.37 8.37
N PHE A 63 -8.15 -0.03 9.02
CA PHE A 63 -8.08 -1.14 9.98
C PHE A 63 -7.56 -0.64 11.33
#